data_AF-A0A2N7NG80-F1
#
_entry.id   AF-A0A2N7NG80-F1
#
_cell.length_a   1.000
_cell.length_b   1.000
_cell.length_c   1.000
_cell.angle_alpha   90.00
_cell.angle_beta   90.00
_cell.angle_gamma   90.00
#
_symmetry.space_group_name_H-M   'P 1'
#
loop_
_entity.id
_entity.type
_entity.pdbx_description
1 polymer ?
#
loop_
_entity_poly.entity_id
_entity_poly.type
_entity_poly.pdbx_seq_one_letter_code
_entity_poly.pdbx_strand_id
1 'polypeptide(L)'
;MFFNRVNEEVEGVQALAQKSQLVISWAAVSAFRRIGISSLLLALMMGGWMYYIDNIITEASEASAQRSMKSTALAKKNGLLISIGFLELCMDNAAKTSDEQLYYCERALGNFKAELSPLELELNEDIINLNAYGAMKIQLDYEVRLIENEIKYDNSPSSQEKLAETLLSWVSFITILLSILSIYCLVVYTLYKNRR
;
A
#
# COMPACT_ATOMS: atom_id res chain seq x y z
N MET A 1 -9.20 28.50 26.43
CA MET A 1 -8.23 27.53 25.85
C MET A 1 -7.84 27.87 24.41
N PHE A 2 -8.77 28.27 23.52
CA PHE A 2 -8.46 28.67 22.14
C PHE A 2 -7.51 29.88 22.02
N PHE A 3 -7.71 30.93 22.83
CA PHE A 3 -6.87 32.15 22.79
C PHE A 3 -5.41 31.93 23.20
N ASN A 4 -5.12 30.98 24.09
CA ASN A 4 -3.73 30.69 24.48
C ASN A 4 -2.97 29.97 23.37
N ARG A 5 -3.64 29.08 22.63
CA ARG A 5 -3.01 28.34 21.51
C ARG A 5 -2.72 29.27 20.32
N VAL A 6 -3.61 30.23 20.06
CA VAL A 6 -3.38 31.26 19.03
C VAL A 6 -2.23 32.21 19.42
N ASN A 7 -2.12 32.58 20.70
CA ASN A 7 -1.01 33.44 21.16
C ASN A 7 0.35 32.71 21.10
N GLU A 8 0.42 31.42 21.46
CA GLU A 8 1.65 30.63 21.30
C GLU A 8 2.08 30.48 19.84
N GLU A 9 1.13 30.28 18.91
CA GLU A 9 1.42 30.23 17.48
C GLU A 9 1.92 31.58 16.94
N VAL A 10 1.33 32.70 17.39
CA VAL A 10 1.76 34.05 16.99
C VAL A 10 3.15 34.40 17.52
N GLU A 11 3.46 34.04 18.77
CA GLU A 11 4.82 34.21 19.34
C GLU A 11 5.85 33.36 18.59
N GLY A 12 5.49 32.14 18.22
CA GLY A 12 6.33 31.27 17.39
C GLY A 12 6.63 31.87 16.02
N VAL A 13 5.61 32.42 15.34
CA VAL A 13 5.77 33.07 14.02
C VAL A 13 6.65 34.33 14.12
N GLN A 14 6.50 35.14 15.17
CA GLN A 14 7.33 36.33 15.38
C GLN A 14 8.80 35.99 15.68
N ALA A 15 9.04 34.98 16.51
CA ALA A 15 10.40 34.50 16.77
C ALA A 15 11.08 33.95 15.51
N LEU A 16 10.32 33.27 14.65
CA LEU A 16 10.79 32.78 13.36
C LEU A 16 11.09 33.93 12.39
N ALA A 17 10.23 34.94 12.36
CA ALA A 17 10.43 36.15 11.56
C ALA A 17 11.72 36.88 11.95
N GLN A 18 11.99 37.07 13.25
CA GLN A 18 13.23 37.71 13.73
C GLN A 18 14.49 36.92 13.35
N LYS A 19 14.47 35.59 13.54
CA LYS A 19 15.59 34.72 13.13
C LYS A 19 15.81 34.74 11.62
N SER A 20 14.74 34.77 10.83
CA SER A 20 14.83 34.86 9.36
C SER A 20 15.46 36.17 8.90
N GLN A 21 15.14 37.29 9.55
CA GLN A 21 15.74 38.60 9.23
C GLN A 21 17.24 38.64 9.48
N LEU A 22 17.72 38.01 10.55
CA LEU A 22 19.16 37.89 10.83
C LEU A 22 19.88 37.12 9.71
N VAL A 23 19.35 35.97 9.30
CA VAL A 23 19.90 35.15 8.21
C VAL A 23 19.91 35.92 6.89
N ILE A 24 18.81 36.58 6.54
CA ILE A 24 18.69 37.39 5.31
C ILE A 24 19.67 38.57 5.34
N SER A 25 19.84 39.22 6.50
CA SER A 25 20.76 40.34 6.65
C SER A 25 22.22 39.93 6.49
N TRP A 26 22.59 38.74 6.97
CA TRP A 26 23.91 38.15 6.79
C TRP A 26 24.14 37.69 5.35
N ALA A 27 23.10 37.15 4.70
CA ALA A 27 23.13 36.76 3.29
C ALA A 27 23.45 37.95 2.38
N ALA A 28 22.90 39.13 2.66
CA ALA A 28 23.04 40.32 1.81
C ALA A 28 24.49 40.84 1.69
N VAL A 29 25.38 40.49 2.62
CA VAL A 29 26.74 41.05 2.71
C VAL A 29 27.64 40.66 1.53
N SER A 30 27.52 39.46 0.98
CA SER A 30 28.38 39.04 -0.14
C SER A 30 27.68 38.07 -1.10
N ALA A 31 28.13 38.01 -2.35
CA ALA A 31 27.60 37.08 -3.35
C ALA A 31 27.80 35.61 -2.92
N PHE A 32 28.97 35.28 -2.36
CA PHE A 32 29.26 33.94 -1.86
C PHE A 32 28.34 33.52 -0.70
N ARG A 33 28.00 34.43 0.22
CA ARG A 33 27.07 34.13 1.33
C ARG A 33 25.64 33.90 0.84
N ARG A 34 25.19 34.63 -0.19
CA ARG A 34 23.89 34.39 -0.85
C ARG A 34 23.82 33.01 -1.48
N ILE A 35 24.88 32.62 -2.20
CA ILE A 35 24.95 31.30 -2.83
C ILE A 35 24.93 30.22 -1.75
N GLY A 36 25.70 30.37 -0.67
CA GLY A 36 25.74 29.40 0.43
C GLY A 36 24.40 29.20 1.14
N ILE A 37 23.64 30.27 1.41
CA ILE A 37 22.29 30.14 2.00
C ILE A 37 21.31 29.53 1.01
N SER A 38 21.38 29.91 -0.25
CA SER A 38 20.49 29.37 -1.29
C SER A 38 20.75 27.88 -1.50
N SER A 39 22.01 27.44 -1.50
CA SER A 39 22.38 26.03 -1.59
C SER A 39 21.94 25.24 -0.37
N LEU A 40 22.03 25.83 0.84
CA LEU A 40 21.59 25.17 2.07
C LEU A 40 20.05 25.02 2.10
N LEU A 41 19.31 26.03 1.67
CA LEU A 41 17.86 25.95 1.47
C LEU A 41 17.49 24.88 0.45
N LEU A 42 18.17 24.84 -0.69
CA LEU A 42 17.94 23.83 -1.72
C LEU A 42 18.22 22.41 -1.19
N ALA A 43 19.30 22.24 -0.42
CA ALA A 43 19.67 20.96 0.18
C ALA A 43 18.62 20.50 1.21
N LEU A 44 18.10 21.41 2.04
CA LEU A 44 17.02 21.09 2.98
C LEU A 44 15.73 20.72 2.26
N MET A 45 15.38 21.44 1.18
CA MET A 45 14.21 21.13 0.36
C MET A 45 14.35 19.78 -0.34
N MET A 46 15.51 19.50 -0.96
CA MET A 46 15.79 18.19 -1.56
C MET A 46 15.81 17.07 -0.53
N GLY A 47 16.39 17.30 0.65
CA GLY A 47 16.40 16.32 1.74
C GLY A 47 14.99 15.99 2.24
N GLY A 48 14.16 17.00 2.45
CA GLY A 48 12.75 16.81 2.82
C GLY A 48 11.95 16.09 1.74
N TRP A 49 12.21 16.41 0.47
CA TRP A 49 11.59 15.71 -0.66
C TRP A 49 12.01 14.24 -0.74
N MET A 50 13.32 13.95 -0.61
CA MET A 50 13.82 12.58 -0.59
C MET A 50 13.23 11.78 0.58
N TYR A 51 13.15 12.37 1.77
CA TYR A 51 12.52 11.72 2.93
C TYR A 51 11.04 11.42 2.69
N TYR A 52 10.29 12.37 2.09
CA TYR A 52 8.89 12.16 1.75
C TYR A 52 8.71 11.03 0.72
N ILE A 53 9.54 11.01 -0.33
CA ILE A 53 9.54 9.94 -1.34
C ILE A 53 9.91 8.59 -0.71
N ASP A 54 10.92 8.55 0.15
CA ASP A 54 11.33 7.34 0.87
C ASP A 54 10.20 6.76 1.73
N ASN A 55 9.49 7.63 2.48
CA ASN A 55 8.34 7.19 3.27
C ASN A 55 7.22 6.60 2.41
N ILE A 56 6.97 7.18 1.23
CA ILE A 56 5.99 6.64 0.27
C ILE A 56 6.47 5.30 -0.31
N ILE A 57 7.76 5.17 -0.62
CA ILE A 57 8.33 3.92 -1.12
C ILE A 57 8.21 2.82 -0.07
N THR A 58 8.47 3.14 1.21
CA THR A 58 8.32 2.18 2.31
C THR A 58 6.86 1.73 2.46
N GLU A 59 5.91 2.67 2.53
CA GLU A 59 4.47 2.33 2.56
C GLU A 59 4.02 1.54 1.31
N ALA A 60 4.62 1.83 0.16
CA ALA A 60 4.34 1.13 -1.09
C ALA A 60 4.96 -0.29 -1.14
N SER A 61 6.10 -0.51 -0.48
CA SER A 61 6.73 -1.83 -0.37
C SER A 61 5.89 -2.79 0.47
N GLU A 62 5.30 -2.30 1.55
CA GLU A 62 4.36 -3.05 2.39
C GLU A 62 3.10 -3.43 1.60
N ALA A 63 2.57 -2.51 0.79
CA ALA A 63 1.45 -2.78 -0.11
C ALA A 63 1.79 -3.82 -1.22
N SER A 64 3.06 -3.89 -1.66
CA SER A 64 3.51 -4.90 -2.61
C SER A 64 3.57 -6.30 -1.99
N ALA A 65 3.97 -6.41 -0.72
CA ALA A 65 3.91 -7.67 0.02
C ALA A 65 2.46 -8.17 0.15
N GLN A 66 1.53 -7.26 0.42
CA GLN A 66 0.08 -7.54 0.44
C GLN A 66 -0.44 -8.05 -0.92
N ARG A 67 0.02 -7.48 -2.04
CA ARG A 67 -0.35 -7.99 -3.38
C ARG A 67 0.14 -9.39 -3.67
N SER A 68 1.37 -9.74 -3.24
CA SER A 68 1.88 -11.10 -3.35
C SER A 68 0.97 -12.08 -2.60
N MET A 69 0.55 -11.71 -1.38
CA MET A 69 -0.41 -12.48 -0.59
C MET A 69 -1.77 -12.60 -1.31
N LYS A 70 -2.29 -11.51 -1.90
CA LYS A 70 -3.53 -11.52 -2.69
C LYS A 70 -3.46 -12.43 -3.92
N SER A 71 -2.34 -12.44 -4.63
CA SER A 71 -2.12 -13.32 -5.77
C SER A 71 -2.11 -14.78 -5.35
N THR A 72 -1.41 -15.11 -4.25
CA THR A 72 -1.41 -16.45 -3.67
C THR A 72 -2.80 -16.86 -3.19
N ALA A 73 -3.54 -15.95 -2.56
CA ALA A 73 -4.91 -16.20 -2.10
C ALA A 73 -5.86 -16.47 -3.28
N LEU A 74 -5.76 -15.70 -4.38
CA LEU A 74 -6.51 -15.95 -5.60
C LEU A 74 -6.17 -17.30 -6.24
N ALA A 75 -4.88 -17.67 -6.26
CA ALA A 75 -4.45 -18.98 -6.75
C ALA A 75 -5.04 -20.11 -5.88
N LYS A 76 -4.98 -19.97 -4.55
CA LYS A 76 -5.60 -20.93 -3.61
C LYS A 76 -7.11 -21.04 -3.85
N LYS A 77 -7.82 -19.89 -3.96
CA LYS A 77 -9.25 -19.87 -4.27
C LYS A 77 -9.57 -20.64 -5.56
N ASN A 78 -8.79 -20.45 -6.62
CA ASN A 78 -9.01 -21.15 -7.88
C ASN A 78 -8.79 -22.67 -7.74
N GLY A 79 -7.79 -23.11 -6.95
CA GLY A 79 -7.59 -24.52 -6.61
C GLY A 79 -8.81 -25.12 -5.91
N LEU A 80 -9.32 -24.44 -4.87
CA LEU A 80 -10.52 -24.85 -4.15
C LEU A 80 -11.76 -24.95 -5.07
N LEU A 81 -11.97 -23.97 -5.96
CA LEU A 81 -13.08 -23.99 -6.92
C LEU A 81 -12.98 -25.16 -7.91
N ILE A 82 -11.78 -25.53 -8.34
CA ILE A 82 -11.57 -26.72 -9.18
C ILE A 82 -11.96 -27.98 -8.39
N SER A 83 -11.51 -28.09 -7.14
CA SER A 83 -11.84 -29.21 -6.25
C SER A 83 -13.36 -29.33 -6.01
N ILE A 84 -14.04 -28.19 -5.81
CA ILE A 84 -15.51 -28.12 -5.75
C ILE A 84 -16.15 -28.60 -7.05
N GLY A 85 -15.65 -28.19 -8.21
CA GLY A 85 -16.18 -28.64 -9.50
C GLY A 85 -16.08 -30.16 -9.69
N PHE A 86 -14.99 -30.79 -9.24
CA PHE A 86 -14.88 -32.25 -9.25
C PHE A 86 -15.86 -32.92 -8.29
N LEU A 87 -16.11 -32.33 -7.11
CA LEU A 87 -17.12 -32.82 -6.17
C LEU A 87 -18.53 -32.72 -6.75
N GLU A 88 -18.86 -31.62 -7.42
CA GLU A 88 -20.13 -31.45 -8.13
C GLU A 88 -20.31 -32.50 -9.24
N LEU A 89 -19.30 -32.70 -10.08
CA LEU A 89 -19.34 -33.72 -11.14
C LEU A 89 -19.48 -35.15 -10.57
N CYS A 90 -18.84 -35.45 -9.44
CA CYS A 90 -19.00 -36.73 -8.75
C CYS A 90 -20.44 -36.90 -8.22
N MET A 91 -21.00 -35.87 -7.56
CA MET A 91 -22.37 -35.90 -7.03
C MET A 91 -23.43 -35.99 -8.15
N ASP A 92 -23.26 -35.25 -9.24
CA ASP A 92 -24.18 -35.25 -10.38
C ASP A 92 -24.19 -36.59 -11.14
N ASN A 93 -23.07 -37.31 -11.11
CA ASN A 93 -22.97 -38.65 -11.67
C ASN A 93 -23.15 -39.75 -10.62
N ALA A 94 -23.51 -39.43 -9.37
CA ALA A 94 -23.60 -40.41 -8.27
C ALA A 94 -24.64 -41.53 -8.53
N ALA A 95 -25.65 -41.25 -9.34
CA ALA A 95 -26.69 -42.20 -9.72
C ALA A 95 -26.33 -43.08 -10.94
N LYS A 96 -25.19 -42.84 -11.60
CA LYS A 96 -24.76 -43.55 -12.80
C LYS A 96 -23.61 -44.49 -12.47
N THR A 97 -23.80 -45.79 -12.54
CA THR A 97 -22.72 -46.79 -12.46
C THR A 97 -21.91 -46.81 -13.77
N SER A 98 -21.04 -45.82 -13.95
CA SER A 98 -20.11 -45.73 -15.08
C SER A 98 -18.67 -45.50 -14.63
N ASP A 99 -17.70 -45.89 -15.46
CA ASP A 99 -16.27 -45.62 -15.23
C ASP A 99 -15.98 -44.11 -15.04
N GLU A 100 -16.82 -43.25 -15.62
CA GLU A 100 -16.75 -41.80 -15.46
C GLU A 100 -17.07 -41.35 -14.02
N GLN A 101 -18.05 -41.98 -13.36
CA GLN A 101 -18.36 -41.71 -11.96
C GLN A 101 -17.15 -42.00 -11.09
N LEU A 102 -16.54 -43.18 -11.28
CA LEU A 102 -15.37 -43.60 -10.52
C LEU A 102 -14.23 -42.58 -10.70
N TYR A 103 -13.96 -42.19 -11.95
CA TYR A 103 -12.93 -41.20 -12.28
C TYR A 103 -13.17 -39.86 -11.55
N TYR A 104 -14.37 -39.29 -11.64
CA TYR A 104 -14.65 -38.00 -11.02
C TYR A 104 -14.64 -38.07 -9.49
N CYS A 105 -15.16 -39.14 -8.90
CA CYS A 105 -15.21 -39.30 -7.45
C CYS A 105 -13.84 -39.57 -6.81
N GLU A 106 -12.98 -40.37 -7.46
CA GLU A 106 -11.58 -40.55 -7.03
C GLU A 106 -10.80 -39.25 -7.14
N ARG A 107 -10.98 -38.50 -8.25
CA ARG A 107 -10.33 -37.20 -8.45
C ARG A 107 -10.81 -36.18 -7.42
N ALA A 108 -12.11 -36.14 -7.13
CA ALA A 108 -12.70 -35.26 -6.14
C ALA A 108 -12.14 -35.52 -4.74
N LEU A 109 -12.06 -36.79 -4.33
CA LEU A 109 -11.48 -37.17 -3.04
C LEU A 109 -9.99 -36.84 -2.96
N GLY A 110 -9.24 -37.13 -4.03
CA GLY A 110 -7.81 -36.83 -4.10
C GLY A 110 -7.52 -35.34 -4.02
N ASN A 111 -8.27 -34.53 -4.77
CA ASN A 111 -8.15 -33.09 -4.74
C ASN A 111 -8.53 -32.52 -3.37
N PHE A 112 -9.66 -32.97 -2.79
CA PHE A 112 -10.07 -32.55 -1.44
C PHE A 112 -8.97 -32.82 -0.41
N LYS A 113 -8.38 -34.02 -0.40
CA LYS A 113 -7.29 -34.36 0.51
C LYS A 113 -6.03 -33.53 0.29
N ALA A 114 -5.75 -33.12 -0.95
CA ALA A 114 -4.59 -32.31 -1.30
C ALA A 114 -4.72 -30.85 -0.82
N GLU A 115 -5.94 -30.34 -0.68
CA GLU A 115 -6.20 -28.98 -0.17
C GLU A 115 -6.10 -28.90 1.37
N LEU A 116 -6.18 -30.03 2.07
CA LEU A 116 -6.15 -30.09 3.52
C LEU A 116 -4.73 -30.29 4.07
N SER A 117 -4.42 -29.60 5.16
CA SER A 117 -3.24 -29.88 5.97
C SER A 117 -3.34 -31.22 6.70
N PRO A 118 -2.24 -31.79 7.21
CA PRO A 118 -2.27 -33.04 7.97
C PRO A 118 -3.24 -33.04 9.15
N LEU A 119 -3.36 -31.91 9.85
CA LEU A 119 -4.30 -31.76 10.96
C LEU A 119 -5.76 -31.71 10.48
N GLU A 120 -6.01 -31.02 9.37
CA GLU A 120 -7.35 -30.95 8.79
C GLU A 120 -7.78 -32.31 8.21
N LEU A 121 -6.85 -33.12 7.71
CA LEU A 121 -7.12 -34.50 7.30
C LEU A 121 -7.61 -35.35 8.48
N GLU A 122 -6.99 -35.21 9.65
CA GLU A 122 -7.41 -35.91 10.87
C GLU A 122 -8.78 -35.43 11.35
N LEU A 123 -9.03 -34.12 11.33
CA LEU A 123 -10.32 -33.54 11.73
C LEU A 123 -11.48 -33.90 10.78
N ASN A 124 -11.17 -34.21 9.52
CA ASN A 124 -12.16 -34.54 8.49
C ASN A 124 -12.14 -36.03 8.11
N GLU A 125 -11.52 -36.88 8.93
CA GLU A 125 -11.37 -38.30 8.64
C GLU A 125 -12.73 -38.99 8.45
N ASP A 126 -13.72 -38.65 9.28
CA ASP A 126 -15.08 -39.19 9.17
C ASP A 126 -15.75 -38.82 7.84
N ILE A 127 -15.61 -37.57 7.41
CA ILE A 127 -16.17 -37.08 6.14
C ILE A 127 -15.50 -37.79 4.96
N ILE A 128 -14.18 -37.99 5.05
CA ILE A 128 -13.37 -38.71 4.06
C ILE A 128 -13.76 -40.17 3.98
N ASN A 129 -13.84 -40.86 5.12
CA ASN A 129 -14.12 -42.29 5.19
C ASN A 129 -15.55 -42.61 4.74
N LEU A 130 -16.50 -41.71 5.00
CA LEU A 130 -17.88 -41.83 4.56
C LEU A 130 -18.10 -41.39 3.10
N ASN A 131 -17.06 -40.90 2.40
CA ASN A 131 -17.18 -40.30 1.07
C ASN A 131 -18.32 -39.26 1.02
N ALA A 132 -18.42 -38.44 2.07
CA ALA A 132 -19.50 -37.46 2.21
C ALA A 132 -19.23 -36.23 1.32
N TYR A 133 -19.28 -36.41 -0.01
CA TYR A 133 -18.91 -35.40 -1.01
C TYR A 133 -19.66 -34.08 -0.86
N GLY A 134 -20.92 -34.11 -0.42
CA GLY A 134 -21.69 -32.90 -0.12
C GLY A 134 -21.11 -32.11 1.06
N ALA A 135 -20.64 -32.78 2.11
CA ALA A 135 -19.99 -32.14 3.25
C ALA A 135 -18.61 -31.60 2.86
N MET A 136 -17.84 -32.35 2.07
CA MET A 136 -16.57 -31.89 1.50
C MET A 136 -16.76 -30.60 0.68
N LYS A 137 -17.80 -30.54 -0.14
CA LYS A 137 -18.13 -29.33 -0.92
C LYS A 137 -18.40 -28.14 0.00
N ILE A 138 -19.25 -28.32 1.01
CA ILE A 138 -19.59 -27.24 1.96
C ILE A 138 -18.33 -26.69 2.65
N GLN A 139 -17.39 -27.57 3.02
CA GLN A 139 -16.14 -27.18 3.63
C GLN A 139 -15.26 -26.35 2.69
N LEU A 140 -15.06 -26.80 1.45
CA LEU A 140 -14.30 -26.02 0.47
C LEU A 140 -14.99 -24.70 0.13
N ASP A 141 -16.32 -24.68 0.03
CA ASP A 141 -17.12 -23.46 -0.18
C ASP A 141 -16.92 -22.46 0.96
N TYR A 142 -16.81 -22.96 2.20
CA TYR A 142 -16.51 -22.13 3.36
C TYR A 142 -15.12 -21.49 3.25
N GLU A 143 -14.09 -22.25 2.87
CA GLU A 143 -12.75 -21.71 2.65
C GLU A 143 -12.70 -20.68 1.51
N VAL A 144 -13.40 -20.93 0.40
CA VAL A 144 -13.53 -19.96 -0.69
C VAL A 144 -14.11 -18.65 -0.17
N ARG A 145 -15.17 -18.69 0.64
CA ARG A 145 -15.79 -17.50 1.23
C ARG A 145 -14.86 -16.77 2.20
N LEU A 146 -14.05 -17.49 2.97
CA LEU A 146 -13.03 -16.88 3.84
C LEU A 146 -12.02 -16.08 3.00
N ILE A 147 -11.47 -16.70 1.96
CA ILE A 147 -10.52 -16.05 1.05
C ILE A 147 -11.16 -14.85 0.34
N GLU A 148 -12.41 -14.97 -0.11
CA GLU A 148 -13.14 -13.84 -0.72
C GLU A 148 -13.32 -12.66 0.23
N ASN A 149 -13.62 -12.95 1.49
CA ASN A 149 -13.72 -11.92 2.52
C ASN A 149 -12.36 -11.25 2.75
N GLU A 150 -11.28 -12.01 2.90
CA GLU A 150 -9.92 -11.47 3.04
C GLU A 150 -9.55 -10.55 1.85
N ILE A 151 -9.82 -11.00 0.63
CA ILE A 151 -9.58 -10.23 -0.60
C ILE A 151 -10.40 -8.92 -0.64
N LYS A 152 -11.64 -8.96 -0.14
CA LYS A 152 -12.56 -7.81 -0.16
C LYS A 152 -12.15 -6.73 0.85
N TYR A 153 -11.59 -7.12 1.98
CA TYR A 153 -11.09 -6.17 2.98
C TYR A 153 -9.70 -5.62 2.62
N ASP A 154 -8.91 -6.33 1.81
CA ASP A 154 -7.58 -5.88 1.35
C ASP A 154 -7.61 -5.15 -0.01
N ASN A 155 -8.32 -4.01 -0.05
CA ASN A 155 -8.36 -3.10 -1.19
C ASN A 155 -7.36 -1.94 -1.06
N SER A 156 -6.13 -2.27 -0.67
CA SER A 156 -5.03 -1.29 -0.64
C SER A 156 -4.62 -0.94 -2.08
N PRO A 157 -4.57 0.36 -2.47
CA PRO A 157 -4.20 0.77 -3.82
C PRO A 157 -2.76 0.40 -4.16
N SER A 158 -2.49 0.30 -5.46
CA SER A 158 -1.20 -0.08 -6.04
C SER A 158 -0.04 0.79 -5.55
N SER A 159 1.12 0.18 -5.31
CA SER A 159 2.38 0.92 -5.12
C SER A 159 2.67 1.87 -6.28
N GLN A 160 2.39 1.44 -7.51
CA GLN A 160 2.53 2.25 -8.71
C GLN A 160 1.46 3.34 -8.83
N GLU A 161 0.23 3.11 -8.34
CA GLU A 161 -0.82 4.14 -8.35
C GLU A 161 -0.54 5.19 -7.29
N LYS A 162 -0.19 4.81 -6.05
CA LYS A 162 0.18 5.78 -5.00
C LYS A 162 1.39 6.61 -5.40
N LEU A 163 2.43 5.99 -5.97
CA LEU A 163 3.63 6.71 -6.42
C LEU A 163 3.31 7.64 -7.60
N ALA A 164 2.54 7.17 -8.58
CA ALA A 164 2.11 7.99 -9.72
C ALA A 164 1.19 9.13 -9.29
N GLU A 165 0.22 8.87 -8.42
CA GLU A 165 -0.70 9.85 -7.85
C GLU A 165 0.06 10.91 -7.06
N THR A 166 1.09 10.51 -6.30
CA THR A 166 1.96 11.44 -5.57
C THR A 166 2.81 12.27 -6.53
N LEU A 167 3.52 11.65 -7.47
CA LEU A 167 4.38 12.35 -8.43
C LEU A 167 3.58 13.32 -9.33
N LEU A 168 2.37 12.92 -9.72
CA LEU A 168 1.42 13.75 -10.47
C LEU A 168 0.56 14.64 -9.56
N SER A 169 0.72 14.54 -8.24
CA SER A 169 -0.10 15.32 -7.32
C SER A 169 0.19 16.79 -7.48
N TRP A 170 -0.86 17.58 -7.34
CA TRP A 170 -0.79 19.03 -7.30
C TRP A 170 0.18 19.55 -6.22
N VAL A 171 0.44 18.76 -5.17
CA VAL A 171 1.38 19.08 -4.08
C VAL A 171 2.82 19.13 -4.59
N SER A 172 3.22 18.20 -5.45
CA SER A 172 4.54 18.16 -6.08
C SER A 172 4.78 19.42 -6.92
N PHE A 173 3.76 19.79 -7.71
CA PHE A 173 3.79 20.99 -8.54
C PHE A 173 3.87 22.27 -7.71
N ILE A 174 3.04 22.40 -6.65
CA ILE A 174 3.08 23.53 -5.72
C ILE A 174 4.46 23.63 -5.04
N THR A 175 5.04 22.52 -4.62
CA THR A 175 6.32 22.51 -3.88
C THR A 175 7.45 23.02 -4.77
N ILE A 176 7.51 22.56 -6.03
CA ILE A 176 8.49 23.06 -7.01
C ILE A 176 8.26 24.56 -7.27
N LEU A 177 7.00 24.97 -7.46
CA LEU A 177 6.65 26.36 -7.73
C LEU A 177 7.05 27.29 -6.57
N LEU A 178 6.73 26.91 -5.33
CA LEU A 178 7.11 27.64 -4.12
C LEU A 178 8.62 27.71 -3.94
N SER A 179 9.34 26.64 -4.28
CA SER A 179 10.80 26.60 -4.22
C SER A 179 11.42 27.65 -5.15
N ILE A 180 10.98 27.67 -6.42
CA ILE A 180 11.41 28.65 -7.42
C ILE A 180 11.06 30.08 -6.97
N LEU A 181 9.83 30.28 -6.46
CA LEU A 181 9.36 31.59 -6.03
C LEU A 181 10.15 32.10 -4.81
N SER A 182 10.50 31.24 -3.86
CA SER A 182 11.30 31.61 -2.70
C SER A 182 12.73 32.06 -3.09
N ILE A 183 13.35 31.35 -4.03
CA ILE A 183 14.68 31.70 -4.55
C ILE A 183 14.60 33.05 -5.28
N TYR A 184 13.57 33.23 -6.11
CA TYR A 184 13.34 34.50 -6.82
C TYR A 184 13.18 35.67 -5.85
N CYS A 185 12.32 35.54 -4.84
CA CYS A 185 12.13 36.57 -3.82
C CYS A 185 13.42 36.90 -3.06
N LEU A 186 14.24 35.88 -2.72
CA LEU A 186 15.50 36.06 -2.01
C LEU A 186 16.53 36.81 -2.88
N VAL A 187 16.63 36.47 -4.17
CA VAL A 187 17.49 37.18 -5.12
C VAL A 187 17.05 38.63 -5.30
N VAL A 188 15.76 38.88 -5.54
CA VAL A 188 15.22 40.24 -5.73
C VAL A 188 15.41 41.08 -4.47
N TYR A 189 15.10 40.55 -3.29
CA TYR A 189 15.23 41.27 -2.02
C TYR A 189 16.69 41.65 -1.72
N THR A 190 17.63 40.73 -1.94
CA THR A 190 19.05 41.02 -1.71
C THR A 190 19.63 42.02 -2.71
N LEU A 191 19.17 42.01 -3.97
CA LEU A 191 19.54 43.02 -4.96
C LEU A 191 18.96 44.40 -4.64
N TYR A 192 17.70 44.47 -4.17
CA TYR A 192 17.08 45.70 -3.72
C TYR A 192 17.81 46.31 -2.52
N LYS A 193 18.13 45.49 -1.51
CA LYS A 193 18.84 45.94 -0.31
C LYS A 193 20.24 46.47 -0.60
N ASN A 194 20.96 45.88 -1.56
CA ASN A 194 22.30 46.35 -1.93
C ASN A 194 22.31 47.65 -2.78
N ARG A 195 21.17 48.09 -3.30
CA ARG A 195 21.04 49.36 -4.04
C ARG A 195 20.72 50.57 -3.14
N ARG A 196 20.32 50.32 -1.89
CA ARG A 196 20.16 51.35 -0.85
C ARG A 196 21.41 51.43 0.01
#